data_AF-A0A8C5GHR5-F1
#
_entry.id   AF-A0A8C5GHR5-F1
#
_cell.length_a   1.000
_cell.length_b   1.000
_cell.length_c   1.000
_cell.angle_alpha   90.00
_cell.angle_beta   90.00
_cell.angle_gamma   90.00
#
_symmetry.space_group_name_H-M   'P 1'
#
loop_
_entity.id
_entity.type
_entity.pdbx_description
1 polymer ?
#
loop_
_entity_poly.entity_id
_entity_poly.type
_entity_poly.pdbx_seq_one_letter_code
_entity_poly.pdbx_strand_id
1 'polypeptide(L)'
;TGLTSWKILLHFGGNLDLYTEHWQEDAFFGYQYLNGVNPALIRRCKTLPSNFPIKDGMVFLSGQGSLSDEMEKGNIFLCDYKLLDGVKENTINGKKQSLTAPLLLLHKTPDDQLKPIAIQLKQVPGEDNPIFVPSDSEYDWLTAKVFVNGADFSHHQLNTHLLRTHLLAEVFAVSLLRNIPMVHPLHKLLVPHTRYTLQINFLARQFLISKTGIFTLYSASGGEGMLTVLKRALSSLTYTSLCIPDDIAERGLESVPNFHYRDDGLKLWDIIYKFVDGVLSHYYKNDAAVEQDTEVQNWISDIFEHGFLSQACTGIPQRFTAVCDLVKFVTMVMFTGSGQHSAVNSGQYDYGGWMPNAPISLQRPPPTKKGTTDQSTLLQTLPDVSTTVQGVSTLWLLSKRSSDFVTLGQYPEEHFSEEVPSKLIKNFQGELEVLTAIIKNRNQALEVPYTYMDPEQVENSVAI
;
A
#
# COMPACT_ATOMS: atom_id res chain seq x y z
N THR A 1 5.45 -33.81 0.20
CA THR A 1 5.19 -32.87 1.31
C THR A 1 4.03 -31.99 0.90
N GLY A 2 3.00 -31.86 1.73
CA GLY A 2 1.77 -31.09 1.40
C GLY A 2 1.88 -29.61 1.78
N LEU A 3 0.84 -28.81 1.47
CA LEU A 3 0.78 -27.37 1.78
C LEU A 3 1.02 -27.04 3.27
N THR A 4 0.73 -27.97 4.17
CA THR A 4 0.97 -27.85 5.62
C THR A 4 2.45 -27.77 6.00
N SER A 5 3.40 -28.14 5.11
CA SER A 5 4.84 -28.03 5.42
C SER A 5 5.29 -26.58 5.64
N TRP A 6 4.55 -25.60 5.09
CA TRP A 6 4.81 -24.18 5.33
C TRP A 6 4.54 -23.77 6.78
N LYS A 7 3.69 -24.51 7.53
CA LYS A 7 3.44 -24.23 8.95
C LYS A 7 4.70 -24.39 9.80
N ILE A 8 5.67 -25.19 9.35
CA ILE A 8 6.96 -25.39 10.02
C ILE A 8 7.80 -24.10 9.99
N LEU A 9 7.48 -23.12 9.15
CA LEU A 9 8.22 -21.85 9.08
C LEU A 9 7.61 -20.73 9.95
N LEU A 10 6.49 -20.99 10.63
CA LEU A 10 5.75 -20.00 11.45
C LEU A 10 6.35 -19.80 12.86
N HIS A 11 7.67 -19.87 13.00
CA HIS A 11 8.35 -19.81 14.31
C HIS A 11 8.74 -18.40 14.76
N PHE A 12 8.41 -17.36 13.99
CA PHE A 12 8.81 -15.97 14.29
C PHE A 12 7.86 -15.26 15.27
N GLY A 13 6.84 -15.94 15.80
CA GLY A 13 5.85 -15.41 16.74
C GLY A 13 4.64 -14.77 16.03
N GLY A 14 3.57 -14.46 16.77
CA GLY A 14 2.29 -13.98 16.21
C GLY A 14 1.23 -15.08 16.04
N ASN A 15 -0.06 -14.73 16.10
CA ASN A 15 -1.15 -15.66 15.81
C ASN A 15 -1.52 -15.56 14.33
N LEU A 16 -1.02 -16.51 13.53
CA LEU A 16 -1.28 -16.58 12.09
C LEU A 16 -2.43 -17.53 11.74
N ASP A 17 -3.13 -18.10 12.73
CA ASP A 17 -4.12 -19.15 12.51
C ASP A 17 -5.18 -18.71 11.50
N LEU A 18 -5.78 -17.53 11.71
CA LEU A 18 -6.72 -16.89 10.80
C LEU A 18 -6.21 -16.87 9.34
N TYR A 19 -4.98 -16.40 9.12
CA TYR A 19 -4.40 -16.27 7.79
C TYR A 19 -4.09 -17.64 7.16
N THR A 20 -3.67 -18.62 7.96
CA THR A 20 -3.41 -19.98 7.47
C THR A 20 -4.68 -20.78 7.20
N GLU A 21 -5.78 -20.45 7.86
CA GLU A 21 -7.08 -21.13 7.73
C GLU A 21 -7.88 -20.56 6.56
N HIS A 22 -7.92 -19.24 6.40
CA HIS A 22 -8.82 -18.59 5.44
C HIS A 22 -8.19 -18.20 4.09
N TRP A 23 -6.88 -18.38 3.87
CA TRP A 23 -6.22 -17.93 2.62
C TRP A 23 -6.81 -18.49 1.30
N GLN A 24 -7.48 -19.64 1.37
CA GLN A 24 -8.13 -20.26 0.20
C GLN A 24 -9.52 -19.68 -0.06
N GLU A 25 -10.12 -18.99 0.90
CA GLU A 25 -11.48 -18.46 0.80
C GLU A 25 -11.53 -17.20 -0.08
N ASP A 26 -12.52 -17.12 -0.95
CA ASP A 26 -12.71 -15.99 -1.85
C ASP A 26 -13.09 -14.70 -1.10
N ALA A 27 -13.86 -14.82 -0.01
CA ALA A 27 -14.20 -13.68 0.84
C ALA A 27 -12.95 -13.08 1.50
N PHE A 28 -12.06 -13.91 2.03
CA PHE A 28 -10.81 -13.46 2.64
C PHE A 28 -9.84 -12.91 1.60
N PHE A 29 -9.74 -13.52 0.42
CA PHE A 29 -8.96 -13.00 -0.70
C PHE A 29 -9.44 -11.59 -1.10
N GLY A 30 -10.74 -11.38 -1.27
CA GLY A 30 -11.29 -10.07 -1.60
C GLY A 30 -11.17 -9.05 -0.47
N TYR A 31 -11.34 -9.47 0.78
CA TYR A 31 -11.17 -8.62 1.97
C TYR A 31 -9.80 -7.93 2.02
N GLN A 32 -8.73 -8.63 1.61
CA GLN A 32 -7.37 -8.11 1.61
C GLN A 32 -7.18 -6.87 0.71
N TYR A 33 -8.01 -6.71 -0.32
CA TYR A 33 -7.95 -5.52 -1.19
C TYR A 33 -8.55 -4.26 -0.55
N LEU A 34 -9.31 -4.41 0.53
CA LEU A 34 -9.83 -3.31 1.33
C LEU A 34 -9.02 -3.11 2.61
N ASN A 35 -8.64 -4.19 3.28
CA ASN A 35 -8.15 -4.12 4.65
C ASN A 35 -6.80 -4.83 4.86
N GLY A 36 -6.20 -5.36 3.79
CA GLY A 36 -4.85 -5.93 3.81
C GLY A 36 -3.76 -4.87 3.65
N VAL A 37 -2.56 -5.31 3.27
CA VAL A 37 -1.36 -4.45 3.18
C VAL A 37 -1.29 -3.56 1.94
N ASN A 38 -2.13 -3.82 0.92
CA ASN A 38 -2.14 -3.05 -0.32
C ASN A 38 -3.54 -2.56 -0.74
N PRO A 39 -4.19 -1.70 0.06
CA PRO A 39 -5.53 -1.17 -0.24
C PRO A 39 -5.52 -0.05 -1.30
N ALA A 40 -4.38 0.22 -1.94
CA ALA A 40 -4.15 1.34 -2.84
C ALA A 40 -4.49 1.07 -4.31
N LEU A 41 -4.62 -0.20 -4.72
CA LEU A 41 -4.78 -0.54 -6.14
C LEU A 41 -6.24 -0.64 -6.61
N ILE A 42 -7.10 -1.20 -5.76
CA ILE A 42 -8.51 -1.43 -6.07
C ILE A 42 -9.21 -0.14 -6.47
N ARG A 43 -10.09 -0.21 -7.48
CA ARG A 43 -10.93 0.90 -7.93
C ARG A 43 -12.27 0.41 -8.44
N ARG A 44 -13.31 1.25 -8.38
CA ARG A 44 -14.60 0.95 -8.99
C ARG A 44 -14.45 0.80 -10.51
N CYS A 45 -14.97 -0.28 -11.07
CA CYS A 45 -14.99 -0.54 -12.49
C CYS A 45 -16.31 -0.06 -13.10
N LYS A 46 -16.26 1.05 -13.84
CA LYS A 46 -17.42 1.55 -14.61
C LYS A 46 -17.51 0.93 -16.00
N THR A 47 -16.37 0.50 -16.53
CA THR A 47 -16.26 -0.11 -17.86
C THR A 47 -15.09 -1.07 -17.84
N LEU A 48 -15.30 -2.27 -18.37
CA LEU A 48 -14.23 -3.25 -18.48
C LEU A 48 -13.13 -2.75 -19.42
N PRO A 49 -11.84 -2.95 -19.08
CA PRO A 49 -10.76 -2.75 -20.03
C PRO A 49 -10.96 -3.61 -21.28
N SER A 50 -10.66 -3.07 -22.47
CA SER A 50 -10.83 -3.79 -23.74
C SER A 50 -9.96 -5.05 -23.83
N ASN A 51 -8.88 -5.10 -23.06
CA ASN A 51 -7.98 -6.24 -22.94
C ASN A 51 -8.40 -7.25 -21.85
N PHE A 52 -9.59 -7.07 -21.24
CA PHE A 52 -10.18 -8.02 -20.29
C PHE A 52 -11.58 -8.46 -20.75
N PRO A 53 -11.67 -9.35 -21.76
CA PRO A 53 -12.93 -9.66 -22.47
C PRO A 53 -13.84 -10.65 -21.70
N ILE A 54 -14.26 -10.26 -20.49
CA ILE A 54 -15.21 -11.02 -19.67
C ILE A 54 -16.61 -10.94 -20.30
N LYS A 55 -17.32 -12.07 -20.31
CA LYS A 55 -18.72 -12.16 -20.74
C LYS A 55 -19.60 -12.46 -19.53
N ASP A 56 -20.86 -12.00 -19.53
CA ASP A 56 -21.80 -12.20 -18.41
C ASP A 56 -21.88 -13.65 -17.94
N GLY A 57 -22.07 -14.59 -18.86
CA GLY A 57 -22.18 -16.02 -18.54
C GLY A 57 -20.91 -16.67 -17.96
N MET A 58 -19.79 -15.94 -17.88
CA MET A 58 -18.58 -16.39 -17.18
C MET A 58 -18.66 -16.13 -15.66
N VAL A 59 -19.34 -15.06 -15.25
CA VAL A 59 -19.27 -14.54 -13.87
C VAL A 59 -20.63 -14.55 -13.15
N PHE A 60 -21.73 -14.43 -13.89
CA PHE A 60 -23.08 -14.52 -13.36
C PHE A 60 -23.83 -15.67 -14.01
N LEU A 61 -24.40 -16.56 -13.20
CA LEU A 61 -25.27 -17.63 -13.71
C LEU A 61 -26.55 -17.01 -14.29
N SER A 62 -27.15 -17.70 -15.26
CA SER A 62 -28.38 -17.24 -15.90
C SER A 62 -29.47 -16.88 -14.88
N GLY A 63 -29.93 -15.63 -14.89
CA GLY A 63 -30.96 -15.11 -13.98
C GLY A 63 -30.44 -14.40 -12.72
N GLN A 64 -29.12 -14.33 -12.49
CA GLN A 64 -28.53 -13.64 -11.33
C GLN A 64 -28.16 -12.15 -11.57
N GLY A 65 -28.41 -11.64 -12.77
CA GLY A 65 -28.06 -10.27 -13.21
C GLY A 65 -27.05 -10.26 -14.36
N SER A 66 -26.74 -9.08 -14.89
CA SER A 66 -25.66 -8.88 -15.87
C SER A 66 -24.48 -8.14 -15.25
N LEU A 67 -23.28 -8.32 -15.82
CA LEU A 67 -22.09 -7.60 -15.38
C LEU A 67 -22.24 -6.09 -15.60
N SER A 68 -22.95 -5.69 -16.65
CA SER A 68 -23.26 -4.28 -16.92
C SER A 68 -24.10 -3.67 -15.79
N ASP A 69 -25.17 -4.35 -15.36
CA ASP A 69 -26.04 -3.86 -14.30
C ASP A 69 -25.27 -3.70 -12.98
N GLU A 70 -24.40 -4.65 -12.64
CA GLU A 70 -23.60 -4.58 -11.42
C GLU A 70 -22.51 -3.49 -11.48
N MET A 71 -21.93 -3.21 -12.67
CA MET A 71 -21.04 -2.05 -12.86
C MET A 71 -21.78 -0.72 -12.68
N GLU A 72 -23.00 -0.61 -13.24
CA GLU A 72 -23.86 0.58 -13.10
C GLU A 72 -24.24 0.83 -11.64
N LYS A 73 -24.63 -0.22 -10.90
CA LYS A 73 -24.88 -0.17 -9.46
C LYS A 73 -23.63 0.16 -8.63
N GLY A 74 -22.44 0.00 -9.21
CA GLY A 74 -21.16 0.25 -8.54
C GLY A 74 -20.68 -0.89 -7.65
N ASN A 75 -21.09 -2.12 -7.96
CA ASN A 75 -20.72 -3.32 -7.23
C ASN A 75 -19.49 -4.02 -7.81
N ILE A 76 -18.95 -3.56 -8.93
CA ILE A 76 -17.81 -4.19 -9.60
C ILE A 76 -16.55 -3.34 -9.42
N PHE A 77 -15.45 -4.01 -9.09
CA PHE A 77 -14.15 -3.41 -8.81
C PHE A 77 -13.06 -4.11 -9.61
N LEU A 78 -11.99 -3.37 -9.91
CA LEU A 78 -10.87 -3.85 -10.70
C LEU A 78 -9.55 -3.56 -9.96
N CYS A 79 -8.68 -4.57 -9.92
CA CYS A 79 -7.25 -4.40 -9.66
C CYS A 79 -6.49 -4.72 -10.95
N ASP A 80 -5.80 -3.72 -11.50
CA ASP A 80 -5.03 -3.86 -12.75
C ASP A 80 -3.54 -3.70 -12.48
N TYR A 81 -2.78 -4.79 -12.65
CA TYR A 81 -1.34 -4.85 -12.43
C TYR A 81 -0.53 -4.56 -13.68
N LYS A 82 -1.09 -3.83 -14.66
CA LYS A 82 -0.42 -3.41 -15.90
C LYS A 82 0.98 -2.81 -15.71
N LEU A 83 1.24 -2.18 -14.56
CA LEU A 83 2.57 -1.66 -14.23
C LEU A 83 3.67 -2.73 -14.32
N LEU A 84 3.33 -3.99 -14.02
CA LEU A 84 4.23 -5.14 -14.05
C LEU A 84 4.37 -5.78 -15.46
N ASP A 85 3.62 -5.32 -16.45
CA ASP A 85 3.61 -5.93 -17.78
C ASP A 85 4.97 -5.81 -18.48
N GLY A 86 5.49 -6.95 -18.96
CA GLY A 86 6.81 -7.04 -19.57
C GLY A 86 7.98 -6.67 -18.65
N VAL A 87 7.78 -6.62 -17.32
CA VAL A 87 8.90 -6.47 -16.37
C VAL A 87 9.76 -7.72 -16.42
N LYS A 88 11.08 -7.54 -16.48
CA LYS A 88 12.02 -8.66 -16.55
C LYS A 88 12.01 -9.44 -15.23
N GLU A 89 11.65 -10.71 -15.33
CA GLU A 89 11.63 -11.63 -14.19
C GLU A 89 13.05 -11.96 -13.71
N ASN A 90 13.20 -12.13 -12.39
CA ASN A 90 14.46 -12.48 -11.76
C ASN A 90 14.84 -13.97 -11.95
N THR A 91 16.09 -14.31 -11.64
CA THR A 91 16.59 -15.68 -11.53
C THR A 91 17.13 -15.90 -10.13
N ILE A 92 16.53 -16.81 -9.37
CA ILE A 92 16.89 -17.12 -7.99
C ILE A 92 17.45 -18.54 -7.95
N ASN A 93 18.62 -18.74 -7.36
CA ASN A 93 19.28 -20.06 -7.25
C ASN A 93 19.36 -20.82 -8.59
N GLY A 94 19.62 -20.09 -9.69
CA GLY A 94 19.68 -20.66 -11.04
C GLY A 94 18.33 -21.01 -11.68
N LYS A 95 17.21 -20.76 -10.99
CA LYS A 95 15.85 -20.97 -11.51
C LYS A 95 15.22 -19.67 -11.95
N LYS A 96 14.64 -19.67 -13.14
CA LYS A 96 13.83 -18.55 -13.62
C LYS A 96 12.57 -18.43 -12.78
N GLN A 97 12.30 -17.23 -12.28
CA GLN A 97 11.07 -16.94 -11.55
C GLN A 97 10.00 -16.39 -12.48
N SER A 98 8.76 -16.34 -12.01
CA SER A 98 7.63 -15.81 -12.77
C SER A 98 7.05 -14.57 -12.12
N LEU A 99 6.79 -13.56 -12.94
CA LEU A 99 6.12 -12.33 -12.57
C LEU A 99 5.00 -12.09 -13.59
N THR A 100 3.77 -11.92 -13.09
CA THR A 100 2.59 -11.73 -13.93
C THR A 100 2.08 -10.29 -13.81
N ALA A 101 1.23 -9.88 -14.75
CA ALA A 101 0.58 -8.57 -14.76
C ALA A 101 -0.95 -8.76 -14.86
N PRO A 102 -1.57 -9.31 -13.80
CA PRO A 102 -2.95 -9.75 -13.87
C PRO A 102 -3.96 -8.59 -13.93
N LEU A 103 -5.15 -8.93 -14.39
CA LEU A 103 -6.38 -8.18 -14.19
C LEU A 103 -7.29 -9.01 -13.27
N LEU A 104 -7.68 -8.45 -12.14
CA LEU A 104 -8.57 -9.08 -11.17
C LEU A 104 -9.87 -8.29 -11.10
N LEU A 105 -10.99 -8.95 -11.38
CA LEU A 105 -12.33 -8.40 -11.20
C LEU A 105 -12.93 -8.91 -9.89
N LEU A 106 -13.47 -8.00 -9.08
CA LEU A 106 -14.15 -8.30 -7.83
C LEU A 106 -15.59 -7.79 -7.84
N HIS A 107 -16.48 -8.48 -7.12
CA HIS A 107 -17.87 -8.13 -6.93
C HIS A 107 -18.19 -7.93 -5.45
N LYS A 108 -18.87 -6.83 -5.13
CA LYS A 108 -19.50 -6.60 -3.83
C LYS A 108 -20.85 -7.32 -3.81
N THR A 109 -20.90 -8.41 -3.07
CA THR A 109 -22.09 -9.25 -2.93
C THR A 109 -23.20 -8.54 -2.12
N PRO A 110 -24.44 -9.07 -2.11
CA PRO A 110 -25.55 -8.50 -1.33
C PRO A 110 -25.35 -8.52 0.20
N ASP A 111 -24.47 -9.39 0.69
CA ASP A 111 -24.03 -9.48 2.10
C ASP A 111 -22.79 -8.62 2.39
N ASP A 112 -22.50 -7.64 1.52
CA ASP A 112 -21.41 -6.67 1.67
C ASP A 112 -20.00 -7.30 1.79
N GLN A 113 -19.82 -8.51 1.25
CA GLN A 113 -18.51 -9.11 1.05
C GLN A 113 -17.95 -8.71 -0.31
N LEU A 114 -16.64 -8.55 -0.40
CA LEU A 114 -15.95 -8.38 -1.67
C LEU A 114 -15.37 -9.73 -2.09
N LYS A 115 -15.74 -10.25 -3.27
CA LYS A 115 -15.27 -11.55 -3.76
C LYS A 115 -14.66 -11.45 -5.17
N PRO A 116 -13.55 -12.14 -5.45
CA PRO A 116 -13.01 -12.29 -6.80
C PRO A 116 -14.01 -13.06 -7.69
N ILE A 117 -14.24 -12.57 -8.91
CA ILE A 117 -15.14 -13.22 -9.88
C ILE A 117 -14.47 -13.56 -11.21
N ALA A 118 -13.37 -12.90 -11.56
CA ALA A 118 -12.60 -13.24 -12.74
C ALA A 118 -11.13 -12.81 -12.60
N ILE A 119 -10.21 -13.63 -13.13
CA ILE A 119 -8.77 -13.36 -13.15
C ILE A 119 -8.23 -13.64 -14.55
N GLN A 120 -7.52 -12.68 -15.15
CA GLN A 120 -6.68 -12.90 -16.33
C GLN A 120 -5.22 -12.62 -15.95
N LEU A 121 -4.31 -13.58 -16.15
CA LEU A 121 -2.95 -13.50 -15.58
C LEU A 121 -1.97 -12.61 -16.36
N LYS A 122 -2.23 -12.36 -17.64
CA LYS A 122 -1.45 -11.41 -18.46
C LYS A 122 -2.35 -10.31 -19.01
N GLN A 123 -1.74 -9.19 -19.42
CA GLN A 123 -2.47 -8.06 -20.00
C GLN A 123 -3.07 -8.35 -21.38
N VAL A 124 -2.46 -9.23 -22.18
CA VAL A 124 -2.92 -9.53 -23.55
C VAL A 124 -3.81 -10.77 -23.53
N PRO A 125 -5.09 -10.68 -23.93
CA PRO A 125 -5.97 -11.85 -24.01
C PRO A 125 -5.52 -12.80 -25.12
N GLY A 126 -5.69 -14.11 -24.93
CA GLY A 126 -5.28 -15.12 -25.90
C GLY A 126 -5.62 -16.54 -25.46
N GLU A 127 -5.45 -17.51 -26.36
CA GLU A 127 -5.67 -18.93 -26.05
C GLU A 127 -4.75 -19.46 -24.95
N ASP A 128 -3.57 -18.86 -24.78
CA ASP A 128 -2.57 -19.18 -23.75
C ASP A 128 -2.68 -18.29 -22.49
N ASN A 129 -3.74 -17.48 -22.40
CA ASN A 129 -4.03 -16.60 -21.27
C ASN A 129 -5.55 -16.63 -20.96
N PRO A 130 -6.07 -17.76 -20.48
CA PRO A 130 -7.49 -17.91 -20.21
C PRO A 130 -7.93 -17.01 -19.05
N ILE A 131 -9.21 -16.64 -19.03
CA ILE A 131 -9.86 -15.98 -17.90
C ILE A 131 -10.30 -17.07 -16.92
N PHE A 132 -9.70 -17.10 -15.74
CA PHE A 132 -10.07 -17.98 -14.64
C PHE A 132 -11.26 -17.41 -13.87
N VAL A 133 -12.16 -18.27 -13.42
CA VAL A 133 -13.37 -17.93 -12.66
C VAL A 133 -13.56 -18.89 -11.48
N PRO A 134 -14.30 -18.52 -10.42
CA PRO A 134 -14.49 -19.37 -9.24
C PRO A 134 -15.09 -20.76 -9.52
N SER A 135 -15.82 -20.93 -10.63
CA SER A 135 -16.41 -22.21 -11.03
C SER A 135 -15.44 -23.15 -11.77
N ASP A 136 -14.20 -22.71 -12.02
CA ASP A 136 -13.15 -23.59 -12.55
C ASP A 136 -12.75 -24.64 -11.49
N SER A 137 -11.84 -25.56 -11.86
CA SER A 137 -11.36 -26.54 -10.89
C SER A 137 -10.69 -25.84 -9.70
N GLU A 138 -10.79 -26.46 -8.51
CA GLU A 138 -10.26 -25.92 -7.25
C GLU A 138 -8.82 -25.38 -7.41
N TYR A 139 -7.94 -26.18 -8.02
CA TYR A 139 -6.54 -25.80 -8.20
C TYR A 139 -6.30 -24.79 -9.31
N ASP A 140 -7.14 -24.72 -10.35
CA ASP A 140 -6.99 -23.66 -11.37
C ASP A 140 -7.31 -22.31 -10.76
N TRP A 141 -8.40 -22.23 -10.01
CA TRP A 141 -8.81 -21.01 -9.34
C TRP A 141 -7.82 -20.59 -8.26
N LEU A 142 -7.39 -21.54 -7.41
CA LEU A 142 -6.42 -21.26 -6.36
C LEU A 142 -5.07 -20.82 -6.93
N THR A 143 -4.59 -21.48 -7.99
CA THR A 143 -3.33 -21.10 -8.65
C THR A 143 -3.43 -19.70 -9.26
N ALA A 144 -4.56 -19.36 -9.91
CA ALA A 144 -4.77 -18.02 -10.45
C ALA A 144 -4.71 -16.95 -9.36
N LYS A 145 -5.35 -17.18 -8.20
CA LYS A 145 -5.27 -16.28 -7.03
C LYS A 145 -3.84 -16.15 -6.49
N VAL A 146 -3.07 -17.23 -6.43
CA VAL A 146 -1.66 -17.20 -6.00
C VAL A 146 -0.79 -16.35 -6.93
N PHE A 147 -1.00 -16.42 -8.26
CA PHE A 147 -0.30 -15.53 -9.19
C PHE A 147 -0.67 -14.05 -8.99
N VAL A 148 -1.95 -13.78 -8.70
CA VAL A 148 -2.38 -12.42 -8.35
C VAL A 148 -1.71 -11.95 -7.06
N ASN A 149 -1.65 -12.77 -6.02
CA ASN A 149 -0.96 -12.42 -4.77
C ASN A 149 0.55 -12.17 -4.98
N GLY A 150 1.19 -12.90 -5.90
CA GLY A 150 2.60 -12.65 -6.26
C GLY A 150 2.79 -11.31 -6.98
N ALA A 151 1.87 -10.95 -7.89
CA ALA A 151 1.86 -9.62 -8.50
C ALA A 151 1.57 -8.53 -7.47
N ASP A 152 0.65 -8.77 -6.54
CA ASP A 152 0.33 -7.86 -5.46
C ASP A 152 1.50 -7.62 -4.54
N PHE A 153 2.23 -8.67 -4.14
CA PHE A 153 3.46 -8.55 -3.37
C PHE A 153 4.46 -7.61 -4.07
N SER A 154 4.74 -7.83 -5.35
CA SER A 154 5.71 -7.00 -6.10
C SER A 154 5.24 -5.55 -6.23
N HIS A 155 3.94 -5.32 -6.47
CA HIS A 155 3.38 -3.98 -6.55
C HIS A 155 3.38 -3.27 -5.20
N HIS A 156 2.88 -3.94 -4.16
CA HIS A 156 2.86 -3.48 -2.77
C HIS A 156 4.25 -3.02 -2.34
N GLN A 157 5.23 -3.92 -2.40
CA GLN A 157 6.53 -3.66 -1.82
C GLN A 157 7.29 -2.54 -2.54
N LEU A 158 7.23 -2.50 -3.86
CA LEU A 158 8.03 -1.54 -4.65
C LEU A 158 7.32 -0.20 -4.85
N ASN A 159 6.00 -0.22 -5.11
CA ASN A 159 5.24 1.00 -5.36
C ASN A 159 4.61 1.53 -4.07
N THR A 160 3.68 0.77 -3.49
CA THR A 160 2.84 1.24 -2.38
C THR A 160 3.66 1.49 -1.10
N HIS A 161 4.63 0.63 -0.81
CA HIS A 161 5.50 0.71 0.35
C HIS A 161 6.76 1.53 0.01
N LEU A 162 7.78 0.92 -0.61
CA LEU A 162 9.09 1.57 -0.81
C LEU A 162 9.00 2.95 -1.48
N LEU A 163 8.37 3.08 -2.64
CA LEU A 163 8.32 4.37 -3.33
C LEU A 163 7.44 5.38 -2.59
N ARG A 164 6.17 5.02 -2.34
CA ARG A 164 5.15 5.97 -1.87
C ARG A 164 5.24 6.32 -0.39
N THR A 165 5.98 5.54 0.42
CA THR A 165 6.24 5.88 1.83
C THR A 165 7.70 6.27 1.99
N HIS A 166 8.63 5.30 1.93
CA HIS A 166 10.04 5.51 2.25
C HIS A 166 10.70 6.58 1.39
N LEU A 167 10.70 6.40 0.06
CA LEU A 167 11.45 7.29 -0.83
C LEU A 167 10.87 8.71 -0.84
N LEU A 168 9.54 8.85 -0.79
CA LEU A 168 8.91 10.17 -0.66
C LEU A 168 9.18 10.82 0.71
N ALA A 169 9.09 10.07 1.81
CA ALA A 169 9.43 10.59 3.13
C ALA A 169 10.88 11.09 3.19
N GLU A 170 11.82 10.40 2.54
CA GLU A 170 13.21 10.85 2.41
C GLU A 170 13.33 12.12 1.56
N VAL A 171 12.61 12.24 0.46
CA VAL A 171 12.55 13.49 -0.33
C VAL A 171 12.10 14.66 0.54
N PHE A 172 11.03 14.47 1.32
CA PHE A 172 10.49 15.50 2.20
C PHE A 172 11.49 15.88 3.30
N ALA A 173 12.14 14.89 3.91
CA ALA A 173 13.15 15.10 4.94
C ALA A 173 14.39 15.84 4.41
N VAL A 174 14.93 15.42 3.26
CA VAL A 174 16.11 16.06 2.65
C VAL A 174 15.81 17.51 2.29
N SER A 175 14.66 17.79 1.66
CA SER A 175 14.29 19.16 1.33
C SER A 175 14.03 20.01 2.57
N LEU A 176 13.40 19.45 3.62
CA LEU A 176 13.20 20.16 4.89
C LEU A 176 14.54 20.62 5.47
N LEU A 177 15.52 19.70 5.55
CA LEU A 177 16.84 19.97 6.13
C LEU A 177 17.70 20.94 5.28
N ARG A 178 17.46 21.01 3.97
CA ARG A 178 18.19 21.90 3.06
C ARG A 178 17.63 23.32 3.04
N ASN A 179 16.31 23.46 3.13
CA ASN A 179 15.62 24.70 2.75
C ASN A 179 14.92 25.41 3.91
N ILE A 180 14.61 24.72 5.01
CA ILE A 180 13.83 25.30 6.11
C ILE A 180 14.67 25.31 7.41
N PRO A 181 15.04 26.49 7.95
CA PRO A 181 15.89 26.58 9.14
C PRO A 181 15.14 26.16 10.42
N MET A 182 15.88 25.74 11.45
CA MET A 182 15.31 25.21 12.71
C MET A 182 14.33 26.16 13.42
N VAL A 183 14.45 27.47 13.22
CA VAL A 183 13.56 28.48 13.83
C VAL A 183 12.19 28.54 13.14
N HIS A 184 12.12 28.13 11.88
CA HIS A 184 10.93 28.27 11.04
C HIS A 184 9.80 27.33 11.51
N PRO A 185 8.54 27.78 11.57
CA PRO A 185 7.43 26.99 12.10
C PRO A 185 7.23 25.66 11.36
N LEU A 186 7.44 25.64 10.03
CA LEU A 186 7.38 24.41 9.24
C LEU A 186 8.46 23.39 9.65
N HIS A 187 9.68 23.83 10.01
CA HIS A 187 10.72 22.93 10.51
C HIS A 187 10.28 22.27 11.82
N LYS A 188 9.87 23.09 12.78
CA LYS A 188 9.40 22.64 14.09
C LYS A 188 8.23 21.64 13.97
N LEU A 189 7.34 21.86 13.01
CA LEU A 189 6.20 20.98 12.73
C LEU A 189 6.62 19.65 12.09
N LEU A 190 7.49 19.68 11.07
CA LEU A 190 7.80 18.49 10.27
C LEU A 190 8.99 17.67 10.78
N VAL A 191 9.95 18.25 11.49
CA VAL A 191 11.18 17.54 11.90
C VAL A 191 10.91 16.26 12.72
N PRO A 192 9.91 16.20 13.63
CA PRO A 192 9.62 14.95 14.35
C PRO A 192 9.17 13.81 13.43
N HIS A 193 8.58 14.15 12.27
CA HIS A 193 8.09 13.20 11.28
C HIS A 193 9.16 12.71 10.30
N THR A 194 10.42 13.11 10.49
CA THR A 194 11.58 12.70 9.67
C THR A 194 12.55 11.77 10.40
N ARG A 195 12.27 11.47 11.68
CA ARG A 195 13.15 10.68 12.55
C ARG A 195 13.46 9.33 11.89
N TYR A 196 14.75 9.04 11.77
CA TYR A 196 15.33 7.82 11.18
C TYR A 196 15.05 7.52 9.70
N THR A 197 14.22 8.31 9.01
CA THR A 197 13.89 8.07 7.59
C THR A 197 15.11 7.98 6.68
N LEU A 198 16.08 8.89 6.83
CA LEU A 198 17.31 8.85 6.04
C LEU A 198 18.15 7.60 6.34
N GLN A 199 18.21 7.20 7.61
CA GLN A 199 18.99 6.05 8.06
C GLN A 199 18.38 4.74 7.56
N ILE A 200 17.07 4.55 7.73
CA ILE A 200 16.42 3.30 7.31
C ILE A 200 16.45 3.16 5.79
N ASN A 201 16.28 4.24 5.03
CA ASN A 201 16.38 4.20 3.58
C ASN A 201 17.82 3.94 3.10
N PHE A 202 18.82 4.45 3.81
CA PHE A 202 20.21 4.07 3.56
C PHE A 202 20.42 2.56 3.76
N LEU A 203 19.90 1.99 4.84
CA LEU A 203 19.96 0.54 5.10
C LEU A 203 19.21 -0.27 4.03
N ALA A 204 18.03 0.18 3.62
CA ALA A 204 17.28 -0.45 2.53
C ALA A 204 18.10 -0.48 1.23
N ARG A 205 18.76 0.64 0.87
CA ARG A 205 19.68 0.69 -0.29
C ARG A 205 20.87 -0.25 -0.19
N GLN A 206 21.34 -0.58 1.02
CA GLN A 206 22.47 -1.49 1.24
C GLN A 206 22.04 -2.96 1.27
N PHE A 207 20.92 -3.27 1.95
CA PHE A 207 20.57 -4.64 2.33
C PHE A 207 19.28 -5.18 1.70
N LEU A 208 18.38 -4.31 1.23
CA LEU A 208 17.13 -4.74 0.59
C LEU A 208 17.21 -4.67 -0.94
N ILE A 209 17.53 -3.49 -1.47
CA ILE A 209 17.43 -3.21 -2.92
C ILE A 209 18.80 -3.13 -3.62
N SER A 210 19.87 -3.52 -2.94
CA SER A 210 21.20 -3.60 -3.55
C SER A 210 21.34 -4.84 -4.45
N LYS A 211 22.48 -4.94 -5.15
CA LYS A 211 22.83 -6.11 -5.99
C LYS A 211 22.90 -7.42 -5.20
N THR A 212 23.15 -7.35 -3.90
CA THR A 212 23.21 -8.50 -2.98
C THR A 212 22.12 -8.43 -1.91
N GLY A 213 21.12 -7.57 -2.10
CA GLY A 213 20.03 -7.38 -1.16
C GLY A 213 18.88 -8.37 -1.36
N ILE A 214 17.97 -8.40 -0.39
CA ILE A 214 16.85 -9.35 -0.33
C ILE A 214 16.03 -9.39 -1.62
N PHE A 215 15.67 -8.23 -2.20
CA PHE A 215 14.86 -8.21 -3.43
C PHE A 215 15.59 -8.89 -4.59
N THR A 216 16.86 -8.56 -4.78
CA THR A 216 17.67 -9.14 -5.86
C THR A 216 17.90 -10.63 -5.68
N LEU A 217 18.03 -11.11 -4.45
CA LEU A 217 18.33 -12.52 -4.17
C LEU A 217 17.08 -13.41 -4.07
N TYR A 218 15.93 -12.85 -3.65
CA TYR A 218 14.77 -13.68 -3.25
C TYR A 218 13.41 -13.25 -3.84
N SER A 219 13.32 -12.12 -4.55
CA SER A 219 12.05 -11.67 -5.16
C SER A 219 11.99 -11.85 -6.67
N ALA A 220 10.81 -12.22 -7.19
CA ALA A 220 10.55 -12.31 -8.63
C ALA A 220 10.74 -10.97 -9.36
N SER A 221 10.43 -9.86 -8.69
CA SER A 221 10.63 -8.50 -9.20
C SER A 221 12.01 -7.91 -8.84
N GLY A 222 12.96 -8.73 -8.39
CA GLY A 222 14.32 -8.31 -8.07
C GLY A 222 15.18 -7.91 -9.27
N GLY A 223 16.39 -7.41 -8.99
CA GLY A 223 17.37 -7.08 -10.02
C GLY A 223 16.93 -5.94 -10.95
N GLU A 224 17.03 -6.14 -12.27
CA GLU A 224 16.62 -5.13 -13.26
C GLU A 224 15.12 -4.82 -13.21
N GLY A 225 14.27 -5.82 -12.93
CA GLY A 225 12.82 -5.66 -12.90
C GLY A 225 12.37 -4.62 -11.88
N MET A 226 13.04 -4.58 -10.72
CA MET A 226 12.78 -3.63 -9.64
C MET A 226 12.91 -2.18 -10.11
N LEU A 227 13.97 -1.87 -10.86
CA LEU A 227 14.20 -0.53 -11.38
C LEU A 227 13.15 -0.13 -12.41
N THR A 228 12.69 -1.08 -13.24
CA THR A 228 11.60 -0.83 -14.19
C THR A 228 10.28 -0.53 -13.46
N VAL A 229 9.95 -1.30 -12.42
CA VAL A 229 8.75 -1.07 -11.59
C VAL A 229 8.79 0.30 -10.93
N LEU A 230 9.89 0.64 -10.24
CA LEU A 230 10.03 1.93 -9.56
C LEU A 230 9.93 3.13 -10.51
N LYS A 231 10.56 3.05 -11.70
CA LYS A 231 10.47 4.12 -12.70
C LYS A 231 9.05 4.31 -13.22
N ARG A 232 8.35 3.22 -13.55
CA ARG A 232 6.96 3.28 -14.02
C ARG A 232 6.02 3.78 -12.93
N ALA A 233 6.21 3.34 -11.70
CA ALA A 233 5.45 3.78 -10.54
C ALA A 233 5.59 5.30 -10.32
N LEU A 234 6.82 5.82 -10.33
CA LEU A 234 7.09 7.25 -10.23
C LEU A 234 6.39 8.05 -11.34
N SER A 235 6.44 7.58 -12.59
CA SER A 235 5.75 8.23 -13.72
C SER A 235 4.22 8.19 -13.63
N SER A 236 3.64 7.30 -12.82
CA SER A 236 2.19 7.19 -12.64
C SER A 236 1.66 7.90 -11.39
N LEU A 237 2.56 8.45 -10.58
CA LEU A 237 2.23 9.01 -9.28
C LEU A 237 1.64 10.42 -9.43
N THR A 238 0.51 10.66 -8.78
CA THR A 238 -0.15 11.97 -8.75
C THR A 238 -0.29 12.51 -7.33
N TYR A 239 -0.37 13.82 -7.17
CA TYR A 239 -0.60 14.46 -5.88
C TYR A 239 -1.94 14.02 -5.27
N THR A 240 -2.98 13.84 -6.08
CA THR A 240 -4.28 13.29 -5.64
C THR A 240 -4.11 11.89 -5.06
N SER A 241 -3.28 11.03 -5.67
CA SER A 241 -3.03 9.68 -5.17
C SER A 241 -2.24 9.62 -3.86
N LEU A 242 -1.68 10.75 -3.39
CA LEU A 242 -1.00 10.86 -2.09
C LEU A 242 -1.92 11.44 -1.00
N CYS A 243 -3.07 12.01 -1.38
CA CYS A 243 -4.02 12.59 -0.46
C CYS A 243 -5.20 11.64 -0.31
N ILE A 244 -5.31 10.92 0.81
CA ILE A 244 -6.31 9.85 0.97
C ILE A 244 -7.76 10.28 0.64
N PRO A 245 -8.25 11.49 0.96
CA PRO A 245 -9.60 11.89 0.55
C PRO A 245 -9.76 11.96 -0.98
N ASP A 246 -8.76 12.50 -1.67
CA ASP A 246 -8.78 12.63 -3.13
C ASP A 246 -8.63 11.26 -3.79
N ASP A 247 -7.71 10.43 -3.30
CA ASP A 247 -7.46 9.08 -3.81
C ASP A 247 -8.70 8.17 -3.69
N ILE A 248 -9.38 8.20 -2.54
CA ILE A 248 -10.61 7.42 -2.32
C ILE A 248 -11.74 7.87 -3.27
N ALA A 249 -11.90 9.18 -3.46
CA ALA A 249 -12.89 9.73 -4.38
C ALA A 249 -12.56 9.39 -5.85
N GLU A 250 -11.29 9.57 -6.25
CA GLU A 250 -10.81 9.28 -7.61
C GLU A 250 -10.98 7.80 -7.98
N ARG A 251 -10.72 6.89 -7.03
CA ARG A 251 -10.92 5.44 -7.20
C ARG A 251 -12.40 5.02 -7.08
N GLY A 252 -13.29 5.94 -6.68
CA GLY A 252 -14.73 5.70 -6.56
C GLY A 252 -15.11 4.76 -5.42
N LEU A 253 -14.42 4.88 -4.28
CA LEU A 253 -14.51 3.94 -3.16
C LEU A 253 -15.21 4.50 -1.92
N GLU A 254 -15.81 5.69 -2.00
CA GLU A 254 -16.42 6.39 -0.85
C GLU A 254 -17.51 5.58 -0.15
N SER A 255 -18.31 4.81 -0.90
CA SER A 255 -19.47 4.09 -0.39
C SER A 255 -19.25 2.58 -0.19
N VAL A 256 -18.01 2.10 -0.30
CA VAL A 256 -17.70 0.67 -0.14
C VAL A 256 -17.88 0.25 1.32
N PRO A 257 -18.74 -0.71 1.65
CA PRO A 257 -18.89 -1.18 3.03
C PRO A 257 -17.63 -1.90 3.51
N ASN A 258 -17.43 -1.96 4.83
CA ASN A 258 -16.35 -2.72 5.47
C ASN A 258 -14.94 -2.36 4.96
N PHE A 259 -14.70 -1.10 4.57
CA PHE A 259 -13.42 -0.61 4.08
C PHE A 259 -12.72 0.23 5.17
N HIS A 260 -12.10 -0.46 6.13
CA HIS A 260 -11.57 0.12 7.35
C HIS A 260 -10.31 0.98 7.12
N TYR A 261 -9.47 0.65 6.13
CA TYR A 261 -8.37 1.54 5.69
C TYR A 261 -8.88 2.94 5.32
N ARG A 262 -9.97 3.01 4.55
CA ARG A 262 -10.61 4.29 4.21
C ARG A 262 -11.18 4.94 5.46
N ASP A 263 -11.98 4.20 6.24
CA ASP A 263 -12.75 4.77 7.35
C ASP A 263 -11.86 5.38 8.44
N ASP A 264 -10.74 4.71 8.73
CA ASP A 264 -9.75 5.16 9.70
C ASP A 264 -8.82 6.21 9.10
N GLY A 265 -8.36 5.99 7.86
CA GLY A 265 -7.46 6.91 7.19
C GLY A 265 -8.07 8.27 6.90
N LEU A 266 -9.36 8.35 6.56
CA LEU A 266 -10.06 9.64 6.41
C LEU A 266 -10.19 10.39 7.73
N LYS A 267 -10.43 9.69 8.86
CA LYS A 267 -10.48 10.32 10.19
C LYS A 267 -9.11 10.80 10.61
N LEU A 268 -8.09 9.97 10.41
CA LEU A 268 -6.72 10.30 10.74
C LEU A 268 -6.23 11.50 9.90
N TRP A 269 -6.54 11.53 8.61
CA TRP A 269 -6.27 12.66 7.74
C TRP A 269 -6.93 13.94 8.25
N ASP A 270 -8.21 13.91 8.62
CA ASP A 270 -8.93 15.08 9.13
C ASP A 270 -8.29 15.62 10.43
N ILE A 271 -7.90 14.73 11.35
CA ILE A 271 -7.22 15.11 12.60
C ILE A 271 -5.85 15.75 12.32
N ILE A 272 -5.04 15.17 11.42
CA ILE A 272 -3.77 15.76 10.99
C ILE A 272 -4.00 17.11 10.29
N TYR A 273 -5.00 17.18 9.41
CA TYR A 273 -5.33 18.40 8.68
C TYR A 273 -5.68 19.55 9.62
N LYS A 274 -6.55 19.31 10.62
CA LYS A 274 -6.91 20.32 11.64
C LYS A 274 -5.71 20.79 12.46
N PHE A 275 -4.82 19.87 12.81
CA PHE A 275 -3.59 20.21 13.52
C PHE A 275 -2.67 21.09 12.67
N VAL A 276 -2.41 20.69 11.42
CA VAL A 276 -1.59 21.44 10.47
C VAL A 276 -2.19 22.80 10.17
N ASP A 277 -3.49 22.87 9.89
CA ASP A 277 -4.21 24.13 9.65
C ASP A 277 -4.10 25.05 10.86
N GLY A 278 -4.39 24.55 12.07
CA GLY A 278 -4.29 25.33 13.29
C GLY A 278 -2.89 25.92 13.51
N VAL A 279 -1.83 25.12 13.28
CA VAL A 279 -0.44 25.58 13.43
C VAL A 279 -0.07 26.57 12.33
N LEU A 280 -0.29 26.24 11.06
CA LEU A 280 0.15 27.09 9.95
C LEU A 280 -0.67 28.38 9.86
N SER A 281 -1.98 28.36 10.09
CA SER A 281 -2.82 29.56 10.16
C SER A 281 -2.49 30.44 11.39
N HIS A 282 -1.81 29.89 12.40
CA HIS A 282 -1.23 30.71 13.47
C HIS A 282 -0.05 31.57 12.99
N TYR A 283 0.79 31.08 12.08
CA TYR A 283 1.96 31.81 11.57
C TYR A 283 1.67 32.59 10.28
N TYR A 284 0.91 32.01 9.34
CA TYR A 284 0.53 32.62 8.07
C TYR A 284 -0.89 33.19 8.14
N LYS A 285 -1.00 34.52 8.21
CA LYS A 285 -2.30 35.21 8.38
C LYS A 285 -3.08 35.45 7.10
N ASN A 286 -2.44 35.29 5.95
CA ASN A 286 -3.03 35.45 4.64
C ASN A 286 -2.12 34.78 3.59
N ASP A 287 -2.66 34.61 2.39
CA ASP A 287 -2.01 33.95 1.26
C ASP A 287 -0.71 34.64 0.84
N ALA A 288 -0.66 35.97 0.90
CA ALA A 288 0.54 36.74 0.56
C ALA A 288 1.73 36.41 1.48
N ALA A 289 1.48 36.05 2.75
CA ALA A 289 2.55 35.63 3.67
C ALA A 289 3.21 34.31 3.23
N VAL A 290 2.46 33.38 2.65
CA VAL A 290 3.02 32.12 2.09
C VAL A 290 3.71 32.39 0.77
N GLU A 291 3.12 33.21 -0.10
CA GLU A 291 3.70 33.55 -1.40
C GLU A 291 5.05 34.26 -1.27
N GLN A 292 5.22 35.10 -0.24
CA GLN A 292 6.46 35.86 0.01
C GLN A 292 7.52 35.07 0.78
N ASP A 293 7.18 33.91 1.33
CA ASP A 293 8.09 33.08 2.10
C ASP A 293 9.04 32.30 1.20
N THR A 294 10.23 32.87 0.95
CA THR A 294 11.22 32.27 0.07
C THR A 294 11.73 30.92 0.55
N GLU A 295 11.74 30.64 1.86
CA GLU A 295 12.19 29.37 2.41
C GLU A 295 11.19 28.26 2.05
N VAL A 296 9.89 28.54 2.24
CA VAL A 296 8.80 27.63 1.83
C VAL A 296 8.77 27.42 0.32
N GLN A 297 8.95 28.48 -0.48
CA GLN A 297 8.98 28.33 -1.94
C GLN A 297 10.17 27.49 -2.42
N ASN A 298 11.35 27.66 -1.80
CA ASN A 298 12.52 26.83 -2.11
C ASN A 298 12.30 25.36 -1.71
N TRP A 299 11.67 25.11 -0.56
CA TRP A 299 11.35 23.76 -0.09
C TRP A 299 10.47 22.98 -1.07
N ILE A 300 9.35 23.56 -1.52
CA ILE A 300 8.47 22.90 -2.49
C ILE A 300 9.13 22.76 -3.87
N SER A 301 9.93 23.74 -4.29
CA SER A 301 10.68 23.67 -5.55
C SER A 301 11.70 22.52 -5.54
N ASP A 302 12.46 22.34 -4.46
CA ASP A 302 13.44 21.25 -4.30
C ASP A 302 12.75 19.88 -4.30
N ILE A 303 11.56 19.76 -3.69
CA ILE A 303 10.73 18.55 -3.74
C ILE A 303 10.25 18.26 -5.17
N PHE A 304 9.70 19.26 -5.86
CA PHE A 304 9.21 19.08 -7.23
C PHE A 304 10.35 18.73 -8.21
N GLU A 305 11.47 19.44 -8.13
CA GLU A 305 12.59 19.29 -9.05
C GLU A 305 13.29 17.94 -8.87
N HIS A 306 13.61 17.56 -7.62
CA HIS A 306 14.45 16.39 -7.35
C HIS A 306 13.66 15.16 -6.90
N GLY A 307 12.54 15.35 -6.20
CA GLY A 307 11.66 14.25 -5.80
C GLY A 307 10.77 13.77 -6.93
N PHE A 308 10.13 14.70 -7.64
CA PHE A 308 9.20 14.40 -8.73
C PHE A 308 9.79 14.63 -10.12
N LEU A 309 11.10 14.89 -10.21
CA LEU A 309 11.86 15.01 -11.46
C LEU A 309 11.28 16.05 -12.42
N SER A 310 10.74 17.15 -11.88
CA SER A 310 10.06 18.21 -12.64
C SER A 310 8.90 17.74 -13.51
N GLN A 311 8.26 16.61 -13.18
CA GLN A 311 7.16 16.06 -13.97
C GLN A 311 5.85 16.76 -13.61
N ALA A 312 5.46 17.75 -14.41
CA ALA A 312 4.21 18.51 -14.20
C ALA A 312 2.95 17.64 -14.20
N CYS A 313 2.96 16.48 -14.88
CA CYS A 313 1.83 15.54 -14.90
C CYS A 313 1.53 14.90 -13.53
N THR A 314 2.46 14.98 -12.57
CA THR A 314 2.21 14.52 -11.20
C THR A 314 1.22 15.43 -10.45
N GLY A 315 1.04 16.68 -10.86
CA GLY A 315 0.20 17.65 -10.15
C GLY A 315 0.75 18.10 -8.79
N ILE A 316 1.99 17.73 -8.45
CA ILE A 316 2.68 18.25 -7.26
C ILE A 316 2.88 19.77 -7.43
N PRO A 317 2.61 20.58 -6.40
CA PRO A 317 2.82 22.02 -6.48
C PRO A 317 4.27 22.38 -6.80
N GLN A 318 4.48 23.40 -7.63
CA GLN A 318 5.81 23.98 -7.87
C GLN A 318 6.07 25.21 -6.99
N ARG A 319 4.99 25.75 -6.41
CA ARG A 319 4.95 26.94 -5.58
C ARG A 319 3.64 26.93 -4.79
N PHE A 320 3.61 27.61 -3.66
CA PHE A 320 2.38 27.83 -2.90
C PHE A 320 1.91 29.27 -3.04
N THR A 321 0.66 29.45 -3.42
CA THR A 321 0.01 30.77 -3.54
C THR A 321 -1.06 31.00 -2.48
N ALA A 322 -1.45 29.97 -1.73
CA ALA A 322 -2.47 30.07 -0.70
C ALA A 322 -2.10 29.26 0.55
N VAL A 323 -2.56 29.71 1.72
CA VAL A 323 -2.35 29.01 3.00
C VAL A 323 -2.95 27.60 2.94
N CYS A 324 -4.12 27.45 2.33
CA CYS A 324 -4.80 26.16 2.21
C CYS A 324 -3.99 25.13 1.40
N ASP A 325 -3.24 25.58 0.39
CA ASP A 325 -2.41 24.69 -0.43
C ASP A 325 -1.21 24.18 0.38
N LEU A 326 -0.58 25.05 1.15
CA LEU A 326 0.50 24.67 2.07
C LEU A 326 -0.02 23.69 3.14
N VAL A 327 -1.17 23.99 3.76
CA VAL A 327 -1.80 23.13 4.76
C VAL A 327 -2.09 21.74 4.20
N LYS A 328 -2.70 21.64 3.01
CA LYS A 328 -2.98 20.35 2.38
C LYS A 328 -1.70 19.58 2.07
N PHE A 329 -0.66 20.26 1.57
CA PHE A 329 0.60 19.61 1.26
C PHE A 329 1.34 19.12 2.51
N VAL A 330 1.38 19.92 3.57
CA VAL A 330 2.00 19.51 4.85
C VAL A 330 1.22 18.38 5.51
N THR A 331 -0.12 18.39 5.41
CA THR A 331 -0.96 17.26 5.83
C THR A 331 -0.59 15.98 5.07
N MET A 332 -0.42 16.07 3.75
CA MET A 332 0.02 14.94 2.92
C MET A 332 1.38 14.40 3.35
N VAL A 333 2.36 15.28 3.61
CA VAL A 333 3.70 14.89 4.08
C VAL A 333 3.62 14.15 5.42
N MET A 334 2.89 14.71 6.40
CA MET A 334 2.71 14.09 7.72
C MET A 334 1.99 12.76 7.63
N PHE A 335 0.91 12.67 6.85
CA PHE A 335 0.15 11.43 6.65
C PHE A 335 0.98 10.35 5.95
N THR A 336 1.75 10.73 4.92
CA THR A 336 2.65 9.82 4.19
C THR A 336 3.69 9.20 5.12
N GLY A 337 4.30 10.02 5.98
CA GLY A 337 5.32 9.59 6.92
C GLY A 337 4.81 8.81 8.14
N SER A 338 3.51 8.76 8.37
CA SER A 338 2.89 8.13 9.54
C SER A 338 1.80 7.14 9.16
N GLY A 339 0.55 7.59 9.03
CA GLY A 339 -0.63 6.76 8.79
C GLY A 339 -0.53 5.90 7.53
N GLN A 340 -0.07 6.48 6.41
CA GLN A 340 0.10 5.72 5.16
C GLN A 340 1.16 4.64 5.30
N HIS A 341 2.32 4.97 5.88
CA HIS A 341 3.40 4.01 6.12
C HIS A 341 2.94 2.87 7.01
N SER A 342 2.34 3.17 8.16
CA SER A 342 1.81 2.16 9.08
C SER A 342 0.81 1.23 8.41
N ALA A 343 -0.12 1.78 7.62
CA ALA A 343 -1.17 1.01 6.95
C ALA A 343 -0.64 -0.03 5.95
N VAL A 344 0.53 0.19 5.38
CA VAL A 344 1.12 -0.68 4.35
C VAL A 344 2.37 -1.42 4.83
N ASN A 345 2.88 -1.11 6.03
CA ASN A 345 4.03 -1.76 6.66
C ASN A 345 3.63 -2.74 7.77
N SER A 346 2.77 -2.32 8.70
CA SER A 346 2.55 -3.03 9.98
C SER A 346 1.88 -4.40 9.83
N GLY A 347 1.07 -4.58 8.77
CA GLY A 347 0.41 -5.85 8.46
C GLY A 347 1.24 -6.82 7.62
N GLN A 348 2.46 -6.48 7.21
CA GLN A 348 3.25 -7.31 6.29
C GLN A 348 3.44 -8.74 6.80
N TYR A 349 3.74 -8.91 8.08
CA TYR A 349 3.89 -10.24 8.66
C TYR A 349 2.57 -10.98 8.84
N ASP A 350 1.49 -10.27 9.15
CA ASP A 350 0.16 -10.88 9.30
C ASP A 350 -0.27 -11.60 8.01
N TYR A 351 -0.18 -10.90 6.87
CA TYR A 351 -0.60 -11.44 5.58
C TYR A 351 0.50 -12.24 4.86
N GLY A 352 1.78 -11.90 5.08
CA GLY A 352 2.90 -12.52 4.39
C GLY A 352 3.67 -13.57 5.19
N GLY A 353 3.34 -13.75 6.47
CA GLY A 353 3.86 -14.85 7.30
C GLY A 353 3.42 -16.22 6.76
N TRP A 354 2.26 -16.28 6.10
CA TRP A 354 1.82 -17.42 5.31
C TRP A 354 2.14 -17.21 3.83
N MET A 355 3.27 -17.78 3.38
CA MET A 355 3.81 -17.53 2.03
C MET A 355 2.84 -17.77 0.86
N PRO A 356 1.93 -18.79 0.87
CA PRO A 356 0.93 -18.92 -0.17
C PRO A 356 -0.03 -17.72 -0.31
N ASN A 357 -0.20 -16.92 0.74
CA ASN A 357 -1.04 -15.71 0.73
C ASN A 357 -0.31 -14.47 0.18
N ALA A 358 1.02 -14.38 0.31
CA ALA A 358 1.81 -13.29 -0.29
C ALA A 358 3.17 -13.80 -0.80
N PRO A 359 3.19 -14.55 -1.92
CA PRO A 359 4.41 -15.18 -2.41
C PRO A 359 5.39 -14.13 -2.94
N ILE A 360 6.58 -14.06 -2.32
CA ILE A 360 7.69 -13.19 -2.75
C ILE A 360 8.21 -13.52 -4.16
N SER A 361 8.02 -14.77 -4.58
CA SER A 361 8.38 -15.28 -5.90
C SER A 361 7.61 -16.56 -6.25
N LEU A 362 7.45 -16.85 -7.54
CA LEU A 362 6.85 -18.09 -8.05
C LEU A 362 7.83 -18.77 -9.04
N GLN A 363 7.98 -20.09 -8.98
CA GLN A 363 9.00 -20.86 -9.72
C GLN A 363 8.52 -21.46 -11.04
N ARG A 364 7.22 -21.39 -11.34
CA ARG A 364 6.64 -21.89 -12.58
C ARG A 364 5.90 -20.78 -13.34
N PRO A 365 5.87 -20.86 -14.68
CA PRO A 365 5.08 -19.93 -15.49
C PRO A 365 3.59 -20.05 -15.16
N PRO A 366 2.80 -18.98 -15.39
CA PRO A 366 1.36 -19.03 -15.21
C PRO A 366 0.72 -20.11 -16.10
N PRO A 367 -0.35 -20.77 -15.62
CA PRO A 367 -1.07 -21.77 -16.40
C PRO A 367 -1.62 -21.15 -17.70
N THR A 368 -1.38 -21.82 -18.82
CA THR A 368 -1.86 -21.38 -20.15
C THR A 368 -3.17 -22.03 -20.56
N LYS A 369 -3.64 -23.02 -19.79
CA LYS A 369 -4.90 -23.75 -20.02
C LYS A 369 -5.56 -24.11 -18.70
N LYS A 370 -6.89 -24.10 -18.67
CA LYS A 370 -7.69 -24.63 -17.56
C LYS A 370 -7.61 -26.17 -17.53
N GLY A 371 -7.85 -26.75 -16.36
CA GLY A 371 -7.84 -28.20 -16.12
C GLY A 371 -6.44 -28.82 -16.13
N THR A 372 -5.39 -28.01 -16.01
CA THR A 372 -3.99 -28.47 -16.07
C THR A 372 -3.23 -28.28 -14.75
N THR A 373 -3.87 -27.67 -13.76
CA THR A 373 -3.30 -27.48 -12.44
C THR A 373 -3.90 -28.47 -11.43
N ASP A 374 -3.06 -28.87 -10.49
CA ASP A 374 -3.36 -29.76 -9.38
C ASP A 374 -2.50 -29.35 -8.16
N GLN A 375 -2.69 -30.03 -7.03
CA GLN A 375 -1.92 -29.76 -5.81
C GLN A 375 -0.39 -29.83 -6.01
N SER A 376 0.08 -30.78 -6.82
CA SER A 376 1.51 -30.98 -7.06
C SER A 376 2.10 -29.83 -7.86
N THR A 377 1.41 -29.40 -8.92
CA THR A 377 1.83 -28.26 -9.73
C THR A 377 1.80 -26.95 -8.96
N LEU A 378 0.79 -26.74 -8.09
CA LEU A 378 0.74 -25.59 -7.19
C LEU A 378 1.94 -25.57 -6.23
N LEU A 379 2.23 -26.69 -5.58
CA LEU A 379 3.39 -26.81 -4.69
C LEU A 379 4.72 -26.57 -5.40
N GLN A 380 4.84 -26.98 -6.66
CA GLN A 380 6.04 -26.70 -7.49
C GLN A 380 6.10 -25.25 -7.98
N THR A 381 4.96 -24.54 -7.99
CA THR A 381 4.87 -23.12 -8.38
C THR A 381 5.30 -22.21 -7.23
N LEU A 382 4.99 -22.61 -5.98
CA LEU A 382 5.39 -21.87 -4.79
C LEU A 382 6.93 -21.77 -4.65
N PRO A 383 7.44 -20.75 -3.93
CA PRO A 383 8.88 -20.57 -3.74
C PRO A 383 9.50 -21.75 -2.99
N ASP A 384 10.80 -21.95 -3.15
CA ASP A 384 11.54 -22.92 -2.34
C ASP A 384 11.69 -22.45 -0.88
N VAL A 385 12.13 -23.37 -0.02
CA VAL A 385 12.27 -23.14 1.42
C VAL A 385 13.20 -21.95 1.69
N SER A 386 14.32 -21.84 0.97
CA SER A 386 15.30 -20.77 1.20
C SER A 386 14.71 -19.39 0.90
N THR A 387 14.03 -19.28 -0.24
CA THR A 387 13.35 -18.06 -0.68
C THR A 387 12.24 -17.67 0.28
N THR A 388 11.49 -18.66 0.75
CA THR A 388 10.39 -18.42 1.69
C THR A 388 10.87 -18.00 3.06
N VAL A 389 11.86 -18.68 3.64
CA VAL A 389 12.42 -18.31 4.95
C VAL A 389 12.93 -16.87 4.90
N GLN A 390 13.62 -16.49 3.83
CA GLN A 390 14.13 -15.12 3.67
C GLN A 390 13.01 -14.10 3.50
N GLY A 391 11.98 -14.41 2.70
CA GLY A 391 10.79 -13.57 2.56
C GLY A 391 10.07 -13.36 3.89
N VAL A 392 9.68 -14.44 4.58
CA VAL A 392 8.97 -14.39 5.87
C VAL A 392 9.80 -13.67 6.94
N SER A 393 11.10 -13.99 7.06
CA SER A 393 11.98 -13.34 8.04
C SER A 393 12.11 -11.84 7.80
N THR A 394 12.15 -11.43 6.53
CA THR A 394 12.21 -10.02 6.16
C THR A 394 10.92 -9.31 6.52
N LEU A 395 9.74 -9.85 6.13
CA LEU A 395 8.46 -9.25 6.47
C LEU A 395 8.25 -9.17 7.99
N TRP A 396 8.68 -10.19 8.74
CA TRP A 396 8.66 -10.16 10.20
C TRP A 396 9.51 -9.02 10.76
N LEU A 397 10.75 -8.88 10.28
CA LEU A 397 11.67 -7.84 10.75
C LEU A 397 11.12 -6.43 10.45
N LEU A 398 10.58 -6.22 9.26
CA LEU A 398 10.06 -4.91 8.82
C LEU A 398 8.73 -4.55 9.50
N SER A 399 7.95 -5.53 9.94
CA SER A 399 6.70 -5.29 10.69
C SER A 399 6.93 -5.05 12.19
N LYS A 400 8.17 -5.26 12.67
CA LYS A 400 8.44 -5.26 14.11
C LYS A 400 8.52 -3.83 14.63
N ARG A 401 7.79 -3.57 15.72
CA ARG A 401 7.91 -2.33 16.49
C ARG A 401 9.33 -2.14 17.04
N SER A 402 9.94 -0.99 16.75
CA SER A 402 11.23 -0.57 17.32
C SER A 402 11.17 -0.41 18.84
N SER A 403 12.29 -0.60 19.54
CA SER A 403 12.35 -0.49 21.00
C SER A 403 12.13 0.93 21.53
N ASP A 404 12.47 1.92 20.71
CA ASP A 404 12.37 3.36 20.96
C ASP A 404 11.31 4.01 20.05
N PHE A 405 10.25 3.25 19.76
CA PHE A 405 9.11 3.66 18.96
C PHE A 405 8.44 4.91 19.53
N VAL A 406 8.16 5.89 18.67
CA VAL A 406 7.44 7.12 19.02
C VAL A 406 6.09 7.12 18.31
N THR A 407 5.00 6.98 19.07
CA THR A 407 3.65 7.03 18.53
C THR A 407 3.34 8.40 17.89
N LEU A 408 2.49 8.40 16.88
CA LEU A 408 2.01 9.62 16.23
C LEU A 408 1.48 10.63 17.26
N GLY A 409 1.92 11.89 17.11
CA GLY A 409 1.52 12.98 18.00
C GLY A 409 2.25 13.03 19.35
N GLN A 410 3.14 12.08 19.63
CA GLN A 410 4.08 12.20 20.74
C GLN A 410 5.36 12.90 20.26
N TYR A 411 5.71 13.99 20.95
CA TYR A 411 6.86 14.83 20.60
C TYR A 411 7.79 14.95 21.82
N PRO A 412 8.73 14.00 22.01
CA PRO A 412 9.69 14.04 23.11
C PRO A 412 10.62 15.26 23.05
N GLU A 413 10.88 15.77 21.85
CA GLU A 413 11.67 16.98 21.59
C GLU A 413 10.74 18.19 21.43
N GLU A 414 10.82 19.13 22.37
CA GLU A 414 10.00 20.34 22.36
C GLU A 414 10.56 21.40 21.40
N HIS A 415 10.14 21.37 20.13
CA HIS A 415 10.53 22.39 19.13
C HIS A 415 9.69 23.68 19.22
N PHE A 416 8.44 23.58 19.66
CA PHE A 416 7.58 24.72 19.94
C PHE A 416 7.63 25.08 21.41
N SER A 417 7.90 26.35 21.70
CA SER A 417 7.85 26.93 23.05
C SER A 417 6.66 27.88 23.22
N GLU A 418 6.01 28.22 22.11
CA GLU A 418 4.88 29.15 22.03
C GLU A 418 3.57 28.50 22.52
N GLU A 419 2.77 29.25 23.28
CA GLU A 419 1.54 28.72 23.92
C GLU A 419 0.54 28.13 22.92
N VAL A 420 0.34 28.79 21.77
CA VAL A 420 -0.67 28.38 20.78
C VAL A 420 -0.32 27.03 20.15
N PRO A 421 0.86 26.81 19.53
CA PRO A 421 1.29 25.48 19.09
C PRO A 421 1.25 24.42 20.18
N SER A 422 1.69 24.71 21.41
CA SER A 422 1.64 23.74 22.52
C SER A 422 0.21 23.31 22.86
N LYS A 423 -0.76 24.22 22.79
CA LYS A 423 -2.19 23.90 22.98
C LYS A 423 -2.74 23.08 21.81
N LEU A 424 -2.35 23.40 20.58
CA LEU A 424 -2.75 22.66 19.38
C LEU A 424 -2.21 21.22 19.40
N ILE A 425 -0.98 21.01 19.87
CA ILE A 425 -0.40 19.67 20.08
C ILE A 425 -1.25 18.86 21.07
N LYS A 426 -1.65 19.45 22.20
CA LYS A 426 -2.51 18.77 23.19
C LYS A 426 -3.87 18.40 22.62
N ASN A 427 -4.47 19.29 21.82
CA ASN A 427 -5.74 19.01 21.15
C ASN A 427 -5.57 17.88 20.13
N PHE A 428 -4.51 17.89 19.33
CA PHE A 428 -4.18 16.83 18.37
C PHE A 428 -4.03 15.47 19.08
N GLN A 429 -3.29 15.42 20.19
CA GLN A 429 -3.16 14.22 21.02
C GLN A 429 -4.51 13.71 21.53
N GLY A 430 -5.38 14.60 22.03
CA GLY A 430 -6.71 14.23 22.48
C GLY A 430 -7.62 13.70 21.35
N GLU A 431 -7.56 14.28 20.15
CA GLU A 431 -8.32 13.75 19.01
C GLU A 431 -7.81 12.37 18.56
N LEU A 432 -6.50 12.12 18.61
CA LEU A 432 -5.92 10.80 18.34
C LEU A 432 -6.38 9.75 19.37
N GLU A 433 -6.41 10.08 20.66
CA GLU A 433 -6.93 9.20 21.71
C GLU A 433 -8.40 8.81 21.46
N VAL A 434 -9.23 9.77 21.04
CA VAL A 434 -10.63 9.51 20.66
C VAL A 434 -10.71 8.57 19.46
N LEU A 435 -9.88 8.77 18.44
CA LEU A 435 -9.84 7.88 17.27
C LEU A 435 -9.45 6.45 17.66
N THR A 436 -8.42 6.27 18.50
CA THR A 436 -8.03 4.97 19.05
C THR A 436 -9.21 4.29 19.74
N ALA A 437 -9.97 5.00 20.58
CA ALA A 437 -11.13 4.44 21.26
C ALA A 437 -12.22 3.97 20.28
N ILE A 438 -12.49 4.74 19.22
CA ILE A 438 -13.44 4.38 18.16
C ILE A 438 -13.00 3.09 17.44
N ILE A 439 -11.72 3.03 17.04
CA ILE A 439 -11.12 1.88 16.34
C ILE A 439 -11.19 0.63 17.20
N LYS A 440 -10.76 0.71 18.46
CA LYS A 440 -10.80 -0.41 19.42
C LYS A 440 -12.23 -0.90 19.64
N ASN A 441 -13.20 -0.01 19.80
CA ASN A 441 -14.59 -0.39 20.00
C ASN A 441 -15.18 -1.10 18.76
N ARG A 442 -14.94 -0.61 17.54
CA ARG A 442 -15.35 -1.30 16.32
C ARG A 442 -14.69 -2.68 16.23
N ASN A 443 -13.39 -2.76 16.47
CA ASN A 443 -12.61 -3.99 16.27
C ASN A 443 -13.03 -5.15 17.18
N GLN A 444 -13.72 -4.89 18.30
CA GLN A 444 -14.28 -5.94 19.16
C GLN A 444 -15.34 -6.81 18.46
N ALA A 445 -15.99 -6.29 17.42
CA ALA A 445 -17.02 -6.99 16.68
C ALA A 445 -16.52 -7.64 15.37
N LEU A 446 -15.23 -7.48 15.04
CA LEU A 446 -14.65 -7.98 13.81
C LEU A 446 -13.90 -9.29 14.06
N GLU A 447 -14.09 -10.26 13.18
CA GLU A 447 -13.28 -11.49 13.15
C GLU A 447 -11.82 -11.18 12.81
N VAL A 448 -11.61 -10.25 11.87
CA VAL A 448 -10.29 -9.74 11.49
C VAL A 448 -10.22 -8.25 11.86
N PRO A 449 -9.64 -7.88 13.02
CA PRO A 449 -9.55 -6.49 13.41
C PRO A 449 -8.60 -5.71 12.49
N TYR A 450 -8.99 -4.50 12.09
CA TYR A 450 -8.11 -3.59 11.36
C TYR A 450 -7.45 -2.59 12.33
N THR A 451 -6.15 -2.75 12.57
CA THR A 451 -5.39 -1.98 13.58
C THR A 451 -4.30 -1.10 12.99
N TYR A 452 -4.05 -1.17 11.67
CA TYR A 452 -2.86 -0.56 11.07
C TYR A 452 -2.90 0.97 10.99
N MET A 453 -4.05 1.58 11.27
CA MET A 453 -4.21 3.03 11.43
C MET A 453 -4.72 3.43 12.82
N ASP A 454 -4.65 2.54 13.82
CA ASP A 454 -4.83 2.93 15.22
C ASP A 454 -3.68 3.87 15.63
N PRO A 455 -3.93 5.11 16.09
CA PRO A 455 -2.87 6.02 16.52
C PRO A 455 -1.85 5.45 17.51
N GLU A 456 -2.23 4.47 18.35
CA GLU A 456 -1.28 3.78 19.25
C GLU A 456 -0.29 2.84 18.53
N GLN A 457 -0.60 2.45 17.30
CA GLN A 457 0.19 1.57 16.44
C GLN A 457 0.90 2.34 15.31
N VAL A 458 0.56 3.61 15.08
CA VAL A 458 1.15 4.45 14.04
C VAL A 458 2.40 5.16 14.59
N GLU A 459 3.54 4.96 13.93
CA GLU A 459 4.78 5.69 14.26
C GLU A 459 4.73 7.13 13.70
N ASN A 460 5.42 8.04 14.38
CA ASN A 460 5.46 9.44 13.98
C ASN A 460 6.21 9.67 12.65
N SER A 461 7.08 8.74 12.24
CA SER A 461 7.91 8.81 11.03
C SER A 461 8.12 7.43 10.39
N VAL A 462 8.70 7.42 9.18
CA VAL A 462 9.16 6.18 8.54
C VAL A 462 10.52 5.80 9.14
N ALA A 463 10.54 4.76 9.97
CA ALA A 463 11.72 4.36 10.75
C ALA A 463 12.12 2.88 10.66
N ILE A 464 11.29 2.04 10.02
CA ILE A 464 11.54 0.60 9.80
C ILE A 464 11.17 0.21 8.37
#